data_AF-A0A5S3YZC0-F1
#
_entry.id   AF-A0A5S3YZC0-F1
#
_cell.length_a   1.000
_cell.length_b   1.000
_cell.length_c   1.000
_cell.angle_alpha   90.00
_cell.angle_beta   90.00
_cell.angle_gamma   90.00
#
_symmetry.space_group_name_H-M   'P 1'
#
loop_
_entity.id
_entity.type
_entity.pdbx_description
1 polymer ?
#
loop_
_entity_poly.entity_id
_entity_poly.type
_entity_poly.pdbx_seq_one_letter_code
_entity_poly.pdbx_strand_id
1 'polypeptide(L)'
;LIWREFYRHLIVAYPSLCKYKNFNKKYDAVIWNEDEHSFRAWCQGETGYPIVDAAMRQLNQTGWMHNRLRMIVASFLTKHLLIDWRKGERYFMAKLIDGDLASNNGGWQWAASTGCDAQPYFRIFNPITQS
;
A
#
# COMPACT_ATOMS: atom_id res chain seq x y z
N LEU A 1 9.19 -16.68 1.26
CA LEU A 1 10.41 -16.43 2.08
C LEU A 1 11.41 -15.54 1.35
N ILE A 2 11.79 -15.85 0.10
CA ILE A 2 12.78 -15.05 -0.66
C ILE A 2 12.41 -13.56 -0.78
N TRP A 3 11.14 -13.24 -1.03
CA TRP A 3 10.67 -11.83 -1.07
C TRP A 3 10.90 -11.05 0.22
N ARG A 4 10.84 -11.71 1.38
CA ARG A 4 11.15 -11.08 2.68
C ARG A 4 12.63 -10.73 2.75
N GLU A 5 13.50 -11.67 2.37
CA GLU A 5 14.96 -11.44 2.34
C GLU A 5 15.33 -10.36 1.31
N PHE A 6 14.67 -10.36 0.15
CA PHE A 6 14.83 -9.32 -0.85
C PHE A 6 14.55 -7.92 -0.29
N TYR A 7 13.41 -7.71 0.36
CA TYR A 7 13.09 -6.40 0.93
C TYR A 7 14.06 -5.98 2.04
N ARG A 8 14.54 -6.93 2.86
CA ARG A 8 15.57 -6.67 3.88
C ARG A 8 16.90 -6.24 3.26
N HIS A 9 17.36 -6.94 2.24
CA HIS A 9 18.57 -6.55 1.52
C HIS A 9 18.40 -5.19 0.85
N LEU A 10 17.22 -4.90 0.31
CA LEU A 10 16.93 -3.65 -0.37
C LEU A 10 17.03 -2.45 0.57
N ILE A 11 16.47 -2.52 1.78
CA ILE A 11 16.55 -1.40 2.73
C ILE A 11 17.97 -1.16 3.27
N VAL A 12 18.79 -2.22 3.34
CA VAL A 12 20.21 -2.11 3.72
C VAL A 12 21.02 -1.43 2.60
N ALA A 13 20.80 -1.85 1.35
CA ALA A 13 21.47 -1.27 0.19
C ALA A 13 21.00 0.17 -0.10
N TYR A 14 19.73 0.49 0.20
CA TYR A 14 19.12 1.79 -0.06
C TYR A 14 18.46 2.38 1.21
N PRO A 15 19.25 2.93 2.16
CA PRO A 15 18.72 3.45 3.44
C PRO A 15 17.71 4.60 3.31
N SER A 16 17.60 5.24 2.15
CA SER A 16 16.59 6.26 1.87
C SER A 16 15.16 5.70 1.92
N LEU A 17 14.97 4.40 1.66
CA LEU A 17 13.65 3.76 1.71
C LEU A 17 13.04 3.79 3.11
N CYS A 18 13.89 3.75 4.15
CA CYS A 18 13.47 3.92 5.55
C CYS A 18 13.15 5.38 5.92
N LYS A 19 13.32 6.33 4.99
CA LYS A 19 13.13 7.77 5.21
C LYS A 19 11.98 8.33 4.37
N TYR A 20 10.98 7.50 4.09
CA TYR A 20 9.78 7.85 3.31
C TYR A 20 10.08 8.36 1.89
N LYS A 21 11.22 7.99 1.32
CA LYS A 21 11.58 8.33 -0.07
C LYS A 21 11.14 7.21 -1.01
N ASN A 22 10.67 7.60 -2.19
CA ASN A 22 10.41 6.64 -3.26
C ASN A 22 11.75 6.02 -3.71
N PHE A 23 11.72 4.76 -4.13
CA PHE A 23 12.85 4.14 -4.80
C PHE A 23 13.09 4.81 -6.17
N ASN A 24 12.02 4.97 -6.95
CA ASN A 24 12.06 5.61 -8.25
C ASN A 24 11.72 7.11 -8.15
N LYS A 25 12.77 7.95 -8.17
CA LYS A 25 12.69 9.40 -8.03
C LYS A 25 11.78 10.09 -9.04
N LYS A 26 11.52 9.49 -10.21
CA LYS A 26 10.63 10.08 -11.22
C LYS A 26 9.20 10.29 -10.72
N TYR A 27 8.79 9.55 -9.68
CA TYR A 27 7.47 9.66 -9.06
C TYR A 27 7.46 10.57 -7.81
N ASP A 28 8.56 11.24 -7.49
CA ASP A 28 8.60 12.23 -6.40
C ASP A 28 7.73 13.46 -6.72
N ALA A 29 7.48 13.72 -8.01
CA ALA A 29 6.64 14.83 -8.49
C ALA A 29 5.15 14.48 -8.61
N VAL A 30 4.73 13.27 -8.22
CA VAL A 30 3.30 12.91 -8.22
C VAL A 30 2.57 13.79 -7.22
N ILE A 31 1.53 14.48 -7.71
CA ILE A 31 0.63 15.27 -6.88
C ILE A 31 -0.45 14.32 -6.35
N TRP A 32 -0.41 14.06 -5.04
CA TRP A 32 -1.40 13.23 -4.36
C TRP A 32 -2.62 14.05 -3.98
N ASN A 33 -3.76 13.40 -3.91
CA ASN A 33 -5.01 13.98 -3.44
C ASN A 33 -5.00 14.07 -1.90
N GLU A 34 -5.45 15.21 -1.39
CA GLU A 34 -5.59 15.48 0.06
C GLU A 34 -7.02 15.23 0.57
N ASP A 35 -7.76 14.35 -0.09
CA ASP A 35 -9.11 13.98 0.31
C ASP A 35 -9.12 13.10 1.57
N GLU A 36 -9.15 13.78 2.73
CA GLU A 36 -9.26 13.16 4.06
C GLU A 36 -10.60 12.44 4.29
N HIS A 37 -11.65 12.76 3.53
CA HIS A 37 -12.91 12.02 3.63
C HIS A 37 -12.76 10.64 3.00
N SER A 38 -12.26 10.57 1.77
CA SER A 38 -11.97 9.31 1.08
C SER A 38 -10.95 8.46 1.84
N PHE A 39 -9.92 9.08 2.44
CA PHE A 39 -8.96 8.34 3.26
C PHE A 39 -9.60 7.70 4.50
N ARG A 40 -10.50 8.41 5.18
CA ARG A 40 -11.21 7.88 6.36
C ARG A 40 -12.18 6.75 5.97
N ALA A 41 -12.93 6.92 4.88
CA ALA A 41 -13.80 5.87 4.36
C ALA A 41 -13.00 4.60 4.01
N TRP A 42 -11.83 4.75 3.40
CA TRP A 42 -10.91 3.62 3.16
C TRP A 42 -10.43 2.97 4.46
N CYS A 43 -9.99 3.77 5.44
CA CYS A 43 -9.57 3.26 6.75
C CYS A 43 -10.69 2.46 7.44
N GLN A 44 -11.94 2.92 7.34
CA GLN A 44 -13.10 2.30 8.00
C GLN A 44 -13.69 1.12 7.22
N GLY A 45 -13.34 0.96 5.93
CA GLY A 45 -13.96 -0.01 5.04
C GLY A 45 -15.40 0.37 4.69
N GLU A 46 -15.59 1.64 4.31
CA GLU A 46 -16.86 2.25 3.91
C GLU A 46 -16.74 2.93 2.52
N THR A 47 -15.91 2.36 1.64
CA THR A 47 -15.63 2.88 0.30
C THR A 47 -16.76 2.59 -0.69
N GLY A 48 -17.67 1.67 -0.36
CA GLY A 48 -18.70 1.18 -1.26
C GLY A 48 -18.23 0.07 -2.21
N TYR A 49 -16.96 -0.33 -2.13
CA TYR A 49 -16.41 -1.46 -2.88
C TYR A 49 -16.30 -2.70 -1.98
N PRO A 50 -17.15 -3.73 -2.16
CA PRO A 50 -17.27 -4.82 -1.20
C PRO A 50 -15.95 -5.52 -0.85
N ILE A 51 -15.08 -5.76 -1.82
CA ILE A 51 -13.78 -6.43 -1.59
C ILE A 51 -12.81 -5.56 -0.79
N VAL A 52 -12.82 -4.24 -1.01
CA VAL A 52 -11.98 -3.28 -0.28
C VAL A 52 -12.50 -3.13 1.14
N ASP A 53 -13.81 -2.98 1.27
CA ASP A 53 -14.48 -2.81 2.56
C ASP A 53 -14.31 -4.04 3.45
N ALA A 54 -14.50 -5.24 2.90
CA ALA A 54 -14.29 -6.49 3.62
C ALA A 54 -12.83 -6.65 4.08
N ALA A 55 -11.87 -6.33 3.20
CA ALA A 55 -10.45 -6.39 3.54
C ALA A 55 -10.08 -5.42 4.67
N MET A 56 -10.50 -4.15 4.57
CA MET A 56 -10.19 -3.14 5.57
C MET A 56 -10.84 -3.46 6.92
N ARG A 57 -12.08 -3.97 6.92
CA ARG A 57 -12.73 -4.47 8.14
C ARG A 57 -11.98 -5.66 8.75
N GLN A 58 -11.52 -6.62 7.94
CA GLN A 58 -10.70 -7.75 8.40
C GLN A 58 -9.42 -7.25 9.10
N LEU A 59 -8.69 -6.33 8.47
CA LEU A 59 -7.48 -5.74 9.05
C LEU A 59 -7.78 -5.09 10.41
N ASN A 60 -8.85 -4.30 10.49
CA ASN A 60 -9.21 -3.57 11.70
C ASN A 60 -9.61 -4.45 12.87
N GLN A 61 -10.24 -5.60 12.59
CA GLN A 61 -10.74 -6.50 13.62
C GLN A 61 -9.71 -7.55 14.04
N THR A 62 -8.88 -8.02 13.11
CA THR A 62 -7.98 -9.16 13.35
C THR A 62 -6.50 -8.78 13.42
N GLY A 63 -6.15 -7.57 12.96
CA GLY A 63 -4.75 -7.17 12.80
C GLY A 63 -4.00 -7.94 11.71
N TRP A 64 -4.70 -8.71 10.87
CA TRP A 64 -4.11 -9.46 9.78
C TRP A 64 -4.94 -9.28 8.50
N MET A 65 -4.25 -9.28 7.36
CA MET A 65 -4.89 -9.23 6.05
C MET A 65 -4.17 -10.17 5.09
N HIS A 66 -4.92 -10.93 4.30
CA HIS A 66 -4.36 -11.79 3.26
C HIS A 66 -3.56 -10.98 2.23
N ASN A 67 -2.43 -11.49 1.76
CA ASN A 67 -1.50 -10.76 0.87
C ASN A 67 -2.18 -10.21 -0.39
N ARG A 68 -3.08 -10.99 -1.01
CA ARG A 68 -3.85 -10.53 -2.17
C ARG A 68 -4.69 -9.31 -1.88
N LEU A 69 -5.32 -9.27 -0.70
CA LEU A 69 -6.14 -8.16 -0.26
C LEU A 69 -5.28 -6.93 0.02
N ARG A 70 -4.09 -7.12 0.63
CA ARG A 70 -3.11 -6.03 0.83
C ARG A 70 -2.77 -5.33 -0.49
N MET A 71 -2.53 -6.10 -1.55
CA MET A 71 -2.26 -5.56 -2.89
C MET A 71 -3.46 -4.78 -3.46
N ILE A 72 -4.69 -5.30 -3.30
CA ILE A 72 -5.92 -4.67 -3.81
C ILE A 72 -6.16 -3.34 -3.09
N VAL A 73 -6.18 -3.34 -1.76
CA VAL A 73 -6.51 -2.13 -0.98
C VAL A 73 -5.42 -1.05 -1.09
N ALA A 74 -4.15 -1.46 -1.21
CA ALA A 74 -3.06 -0.52 -1.45
C ALA A 74 -3.18 0.13 -2.84
N SER A 75 -3.43 -0.67 -3.88
CA SER A 75 -3.66 -0.13 -5.23
C SER A 75 -4.94 0.72 -5.30
N PHE A 76 -5.97 0.38 -4.54
CA PHE A 76 -7.19 1.19 -4.48
C PHE A 76 -6.87 2.58 -3.91
N LEU A 77 -6.16 2.63 -2.77
CA LEU A 77 -5.75 3.89 -2.15
C LEU A 77 -4.90 4.75 -3.10
N THR A 78 -3.88 4.18 -3.73
CA THR A 78 -2.89 4.96 -4.49
C THR A 78 -3.31 5.25 -5.93
N LYS A 79 -4.17 4.41 -6.53
CA LYS A 79 -4.53 4.53 -7.97
C LYS A 79 -5.99 4.88 -8.23
N HIS A 80 -6.91 4.56 -7.32
CA HIS A 80 -8.31 4.99 -7.45
C HIS A 80 -8.55 6.30 -6.70
N LEU A 81 -8.12 6.37 -5.43
CA LEU A 81 -8.29 7.58 -4.62
C LEU A 81 -7.18 8.62 -4.84
N LEU A 82 -6.07 8.20 -5.47
CA LEU A 82 -4.86 8.99 -5.68
C LEU A 82 -4.31 9.56 -4.36
N ILE A 83 -4.43 8.84 -3.25
CA ILE A 83 -3.92 9.25 -1.94
C ILE A 83 -2.49 8.75 -1.77
N ASP A 84 -1.65 9.55 -1.09
CA ASP A 84 -0.24 9.22 -0.83
C ASP A 84 -0.12 7.87 -0.11
N TRP A 85 0.64 6.96 -0.73
CA TRP A 85 0.93 5.62 -0.23
C TRP A 85 1.51 5.64 1.19
N ARG A 86 2.22 6.69 1.60
CA ARG A 86 2.78 6.86 2.95
C ARG A 86 1.71 6.90 4.04
N LYS A 87 0.52 7.43 3.72
CA LYS A 87 -0.63 7.43 4.65
C LYS A 87 -1.12 6.00 4.87
N GLY A 88 -1.25 5.24 3.79
CA GLY A 88 -1.60 3.82 3.84
C GLY A 88 -0.56 2.97 4.56
N GLU A 89 0.73 3.18 4.26
CA GLU A 89 1.86 2.50 4.92
C GLU A 89 1.80 2.67 6.43
N ARG A 90 1.61 3.91 6.90
CA ARG A 90 1.49 4.24 8.32
C ARG A 90 0.28 3.56 8.96
N TYR A 91 -0.87 3.58 8.28
CA TYR A 91 -2.09 2.94 8.78
C TYR A 91 -1.90 1.42 8.94
N PHE A 92 -1.31 0.78 7.92
CA PHE A 92 -1.01 -0.65 7.94
C PHE A 92 -0.06 -1.00 9.08
N MET A 93 1.01 -0.23 9.26
CA MET A 93 1.97 -0.47 10.35
C MET A 93 1.32 -0.37 11.75
N ALA A 94 0.33 0.50 11.91
CA ALA A 94 -0.39 0.66 13.18
C ALA A 94 -1.40 -0.47 13.47
N LYS A 95 -1.80 -1.25 12.46
CA LYS A 95 -2.84 -2.29 12.58
C LYS A 95 -2.31 -3.71 12.46
N LEU A 96 -1.27 -3.91 11.65
CA LEU A 96 -0.75 -5.23 11.35
C LEU A 96 0.00 -5.82 12.54
N ILE A 97 -0.45 -6.99 13.01
CA ILE A 97 0.29 -7.79 14.00
C ILE A 97 1.63 -8.28 13.45
N ASP A 98 1.73 -8.42 12.12
CA ASP A 98 2.93 -8.81 11.39
C ASP A 98 3.68 -7.62 10.76
N GLY A 99 3.49 -6.42 11.31
CA GLY A 99 4.13 -5.20 10.84
C GLY A 99 5.67 -5.30 10.81
N ASP A 100 6.24 -5.32 9.60
CA ASP A 100 7.68 -5.28 9.34
C ASP A 100 7.97 -4.14 8.35
N LEU A 101 8.90 -3.25 8.70
CA LEU A 101 9.19 -2.06 7.89
C LEU A 101 9.58 -2.43 6.45
N ALA A 102 10.48 -3.40 6.28
CA ALA A 102 11.00 -3.77 4.96
C ALA A 102 9.87 -4.29 4.05
N SER A 103 9.08 -5.23 4.58
CA SER A 103 8.00 -5.88 3.82
C SER A 103 6.81 -4.94 3.58
N ASN A 104 6.46 -4.11 4.57
CA ASN A 104 5.38 -3.13 4.43
C ASN A 104 5.75 -2.02 3.45
N ASN A 105 6.93 -1.39 3.61
CA ASN A 105 7.40 -0.34 2.71
C ASN A 105 7.53 -0.86 1.28
N GLY A 106 8.14 -2.04 1.11
CA GLY A 106 8.28 -2.69 -0.19
C GLY A 106 6.94 -2.96 -0.87
N GLY A 107 5.97 -3.52 -0.14
CA GLY A 107 4.62 -3.79 -0.65
C GLY A 107 3.87 -2.52 -1.07
N TRP A 108 3.95 -1.46 -0.28
CA TRP A 108 3.32 -0.17 -0.60
C TRP A 108 3.96 0.50 -1.81
N GLN A 109 5.29 0.53 -1.89
CA GLN A 109 5.98 1.09 -3.05
C GLN A 109 5.74 0.26 -4.32
N TRP A 110 5.59 -1.06 -4.20
CA TRP A 110 5.21 -1.93 -5.31
C TRP A 110 3.81 -1.60 -5.85
N ALA A 111 2.83 -1.44 -4.96
CA ALA A 111 1.45 -1.13 -5.33
C ALA A 111 1.28 0.29 -5.90
N ALA A 112 2.02 1.24 -5.33
CA ALA A 112 2.04 2.65 -5.75
C ALA A 112 2.85 2.91 -7.04
N SER A 113 3.49 1.88 -7.61
CA SER A 113 4.39 2.01 -8.76
C SER A 113 5.67 2.84 -8.50
N THR A 114 6.01 3.12 -7.23
CA THR A 114 7.15 3.95 -6.83
C THR A 114 8.40 3.15 -6.44
N GLY A 115 8.27 1.84 -6.27
CA GLY A 115 9.31 0.92 -5.79
C GLY A 115 10.26 0.33 -6.85
N CYS A 116 11.20 -0.48 -6.37
CA CYS A 116 12.04 -1.34 -7.21
C CYS A 116 11.20 -2.51 -7.75
N ASP A 117 11.20 -2.71 -9.07
CA ASP A 117 10.33 -3.70 -9.76
C ASP A 117 8.83 -3.56 -9.43
N ALA A 118 8.40 -2.32 -9.21
CA ALA A 118 7.00 -2.02 -8.92
C ALA A 118 6.11 -2.26 -10.14
N GLN A 119 4.82 -2.50 -9.90
CA GLN A 119 3.86 -2.62 -11.00
C GLN A 119 3.93 -1.39 -11.92
N PRO A 120 3.76 -1.55 -13.24
CA PRO A 120 3.69 -0.40 -14.14
C PRO A 120 2.58 0.57 -13.71
N TYR A 121 2.81 1.87 -13.87
CA TYR A 121 1.87 2.91 -13.41
C TYR A 121 0.46 2.78 -14.01
N PHE A 122 0.36 2.29 -15.25
CA PHE A 122 -0.91 2.06 -15.95
C PHE A 122 -1.66 0.80 -15.49
N ARG A 123 -1.05 -0.04 -14.64
CA ARG A 123 -1.71 -1.23 -14.10
C ARG A 123 -2.58 -0.83 -12.91
N ILE A 124 -3.85 -0.58 -13.16
CA ILE A 124 -4.86 -0.25 -12.15
C ILE A 124 -5.74 -1.51 -11.95
N PHE A 125 -5.78 -2.04 -10.73
CA PHE A 125 -6.62 -3.22 -10.43
C PHE A 125 -8.09 -2.83 -10.44
N ASN A 126 -8.92 -3.45 -11.29
CA ASN A 126 -10.36 -3.23 -11.23
C ASN A 126 -10.95 -3.96 -9.99
N PRO A 127 -11.51 -3.25 -9.00
CA PRO A 127 -11.97 -3.86 -7.76
C PRO A 127 -13.13 -4.85 -7.96
N ILE A 128 -13.90 -4.75 -9.04
CA ILE A 128 -15.04 -5.65 -9.32
C ILE A 128 -14.54 -7.00 -9.86
N THR A 129 -13.58 -7.01 -10.77
CA THR A 129 -13.04 -8.26 -11.36
C THR A 129 -12.00 -8.96 -10.50
N GLN A 130 -11.72 -8.43 -9.30
CA GLN A 130 -10.80 -9.01 -8.33
C GLN A 130 -11.52 -9.54 -7.07
N SER A 131 -12.85 -9.53 -7.10
CA SER A 131 -13.71 -10.17 -6.10
C SER A 131 -13.77 -11.68 -6.24
#